data_AF-K9FBK6-F1
#
_entry.id   AF-K9FBK6-F1
#
_cell.length_a   1.000
_cell.length_b   1.000
_cell.length_c   1.000
_cell.angle_alpha   90.00
_cell.angle_beta   90.00
_cell.angle_gamma   90.00
#
_symmetry.space_group_name_H-M   'P 1'
#
loop_
_entity.id
_entity.type
_entity.pdbx_description
1 polymer ?
#
loop_
_entity_poly.entity_id
_entity_poly.type
_entity_poly.pdbx_seq_one_letter_code
_entity_poly.pdbx_strand_id
1 'polypeptide(L)'
;MNILIQSERDVAGQIPLNYVTNPAVSLSAACFGNRIYDLEDAAKCFSNLLAIGYRRFAVDLYWSVNRRTWSFCPVSVPVVSGVTVTSETSTTTATASSDSATVTGYADSHGHTLYELGSYKCTDGLDPYALAEVLVGYFRDTNSRLTVYTTYLVLNLHVAASDSTPDELASAISGDQLPSGTELAGSILGMALEDFIYSPAQLASDRSNLNQSWYKVEQGYLPITEYFTVHENKAGEQSTPDGWPSSKYIQLAKRDRVLIEYGSIDSQLVKCNLSTEENLVFPPGYLTSNVKISAATNGSVTSNCLYESGLTRVPQTYSSWAISSPLPVPDGLSTDETMGSLSNFLSSITACGLSPMLNTTLFDQTADQQVEYYRNVSLSSSWAWAVGQPHDAKYGGGDGDPKYDRCAVMDLTLNGRWRSTNCTEQRYGACRIGNSPFSWVLSDTAEHFSNLSNTCPPGSSFAVPRTGLENTHLYRHILSLPETKIDLSSTDPALREVFVDFNSIDVTSCWVSGGYKARCPYASDPQQLERKTVLVAAIAGIIVLLITALTFFVKCNANRRNSRRRRRVIEGWEYEGIPS
;
A
#
# COMPACT_ATOMS: atom_id res chain seq x y z
N MET A 1 12.84 7.70 -1.40
CA MET A 1 12.61 6.24 -1.28
C MET A 1 12.99 5.81 0.11
N ASN A 2 12.08 5.19 0.87
CA ASN A 2 12.35 4.78 2.24
C ASN A 2 12.89 3.34 2.27
N ILE A 3 14.21 3.20 2.47
CA ILE A 3 14.92 1.90 2.45
C ILE A 3 14.35 0.95 3.50
N LEU A 4 13.88 1.48 4.64
CA LEU A 4 13.24 0.71 5.69
C LEU A 4 12.03 -0.08 5.15
N ILE A 5 11.04 0.60 4.59
CA ILE A 5 9.79 -0.04 4.11
C ILE A 5 10.09 -1.00 2.96
N GLN A 6 11.02 -0.64 2.07
CA GLN A 6 11.40 -1.50 0.95
C GLN A 6 12.05 -2.80 1.44
N SER A 7 12.97 -2.71 2.40
CA SER A 7 13.67 -3.88 2.94
C SER A 7 12.73 -4.84 3.66
N GLU A 8 11.77 -4.32 4.44
CA GLU A 8 10.74 -5.14 5.10
C GLU A 8 9.84 -5.82 4.08
N ARG A 9 9.45 -5.12 3.01
CA ARG A 9 8.70 -5.73 1.91
C ARG A 9 9.50 -6.83 1.23
N ASP A 10 10.79 -6.61 0.94
CA ASP A 10 11.61 -7.57 0.21
C ASP A 10 11.85 -8.86 1.02
N VAL A 11 12.06 -8.76 2.34
CA VAL A 11 12.21 -9.91 3.24
C VAL A 11 10.88 -10.66 3.45
N ALA A 12 9.75 -9.94 3.52
CA ALA A 12 8.42 -10.54 3.61
C ALA A 12 7.86 -10.99 2.25
N GLY A 13 8.55 -10.69 1.14
CA GLY A 13 7.95 -10.73 -0.20
C GLY A 13 7.48 -12.10 -0.68
N GLN A 14 8.04 -13.18 -0.13
CA GLN A 14 7.61 -14.56 -0.45
C GLN A 14 6.58 -15.12 0.54
N ILE A 15 6.35 -14.46 1.67
CA ILE A 15 5.32 -14.82 2.65
C ILE A 15 3.94 -14.64 1.99
N PRO A 16 3.00 -15.57 2.20
CA PRO A 16 1.61 -15.36 1.80
C PRO A 16 1.06 -14.05 2.38
N LEU A 17 0.42 -13.26 1.52
CA LEU A 17 0.06 -11.88 1.82
C LEU A 17 -0.87 -11.69 3.03
N ASN A 18 -1.59 -12.73 3.43
CA ASN A 18 -2.47 -12.76 4.59
C ASN A 18 -1.73 -12.75 5.94
N TYR A 19 -0.42 -12.99 5.98
CA TYR A 19 0.41 -12.90 7.20
C TYR A 19 1.27 -11.63 7.28
N VAL A 20 1.24 -10.80 6.23
CA VAL A 20 2.04 -9.57 6.17
C VAL A 20 1.29 -8.43 6.85
N THR A 21 1.85 -7.95 7.97
CA THR A 21 1.29 -6.81 8.70
C THR A 21 1.53 -5.51 7.95
N ASN A 22 0.48 -4.73 7.73
CA ASN A 22 0.57 -3.42 7.08
C ASN A 22 -0.26 -2.38 7.84
N PRO A 23 0.15 -1.10 7.89
CA PRO A 23 -0.68 -0.05 8.45
C PRO A 23 -1.96 0.13 7.63
N ALA A 24 -3.08 0.19 8.35
CA ALA A 24 -4.42 0.39 7.83
C ALA A 24 -5.01 1.71 8.34
N VAL A 25 -5.94 2.29 7.58
CA VAL A 25 -6.59 3.56 7.92
C VAL A 25 -8.03 3.62 7.44
N SER A 26 -8.91 4.24 8.22
CA SER A 26 -10.23 4.69 7.76
C SER A 26 -10.08 5.99 7.00
N LEU A 27 -10.51 6.02 5.74
CA LEU A 27 -10.52 7.24 4.93
C LEU A 27 -11.42 8.31 5.55
N SER A 28 -12.54 7.92 6.14
CA SER A 28 -13.44 8.84 6.84
C SER A 28 -12.76 9.57 7.99
N ALA A 29 -11.95 8.85 8.78
CA ALA A 29 -11.20 9.46 9.86
C ALA A 29 -10.00 10.30 9.38
N ALA A 30 -9.29 9.84 8.36
CA ALA A 30 -8.04 10.47 7.94
C ALA A 30 -8.20 11.59 6.92
N CYS A 31 -9.29 11.61 6.15
CA CYS A 31 -9.50 12.55 5.04
C CYS A 31 -10.70 13.48 5.21
N PHE A 32 -11.71 13.12 6.01
CA PHE A 32 -12.96 13.89 6.12
C PHE A 32 -13.15 14.48 7.52
N GLY A 33 -12.10 15.14 8.03
CA GLY A 33 -12.13 15.89 9.28
C GLY A 33 -13.15 17.03 9.23
N ASN A 34 -13.74 17.35 10.38
CA ASN A 34 -14.79 18.37 10.49
C ASN A 34 -16.01 18.16 9.57
N ARG A 35 -16.23 16.92 9.09
CA ARG A 35 -17.34 16.55 8.18
C ARG A 35 -17.29 17.27 6.82
N ILE A 36 -16.08 17.58 6.36
CA ILE A 36 -15.83 18.20 5.05
C ILE A 36 -15.43 17.09 4.06
N TYR A 37 -16.16 17.01 2.95
CA TYR A 37 -16.03 16.05 1.86
C TYR A 37 -15.77 16.81 0.57
N ASP A 38 -14.60 17.43 0.51
CA ASP A 38 -14.08 18.15 -0.65
C ASP A 38 -13.35 17.20 -1.59
N LEU A 39 -13.56 17.34 -2.92
CA LEU A 39 -13.04 16.41 -3.91
C LEU A 39 -11.50 16.46 -4.01
N GLU A 40 -10.93 17.66 -4.04
CA GLU A 40 -9.50 17.86 -4.27
C GLU A 40 -8.71 17.57 -2.99
N ASP A 41 -9.22 17.99 -1.83
CA ASP A 41 -8.62 17.63 -0.55
C ASP A 41 -8.66 16.11 -0.32
N ALA A 42 -9.73 15.42 -0.73
CA ALA A 42 -9.81 13.97 -0.69
C ALA A 42 -8.77 13.30 -1.58
N ALA A 43 -8.64 13.74 -2.85
CA ALA A 43 -7.67 13.19 -3.79
C ALA A 43 -6.23 13.37 -3.29
N LYS A 44 -5.92 14.54 -2.71
CA LYS A 44 -4.65 14.83 -2.05
C LYS A 44 -4.44 13.94 -0.82
N CYS A 45 -5.45 13.78 0.02
CA CYS A 45 -5.38 12.91 1.21
C CYS A 45 -5.09 11.45 0.82
N PHE A 46 -5.84 10.88 -0.12
CA PHE A 46 -5.65 9.52 -0.61
C PHE A 46 -4.24 9.31 -1.15
N SER A 47 -3.77 10.25 -1.96
CA SER A 47 -2.41 10.26 -2.53
C SER A 47 -1.34 10.30 -1.43
N ASN A 48 -1.52 11.16 -0.42
CA ASN A 48 -0.61 11.28 0.72
C ASN A 48 -0.52 9.97 1.50
N LEU A 49 -1.65 9.34 1.84
CA LEU A 49 -1.68 8.09 2.60
C LEU A 49 -0.98 6.93 1.85
N LEU A 50 -1.21 6.81 0.52
CA LEU A 50 -0.52 5.84 -0.33
C LEU A 50 1.00 6.08 -0.34
N ALA A 51 1.43 7.34 -0.46
CA ALA A 51 2.83 7.72 -0.54
C ALA A 51 3.61 7.46 0.76
N ILE A 52 2.97 7.60 1.92
CA ILE A 52 3.64 7.46 3.23
C ILE A 52 3.67 6.03 3.79
N GLY A 53 2.92 5.09 3.21
CA GLY A 53 3.07 3.67 3.53
C GLY A 53 1.79 2.93 3.90
N TYR A 54 0.63 3.58 3.93
CA TYR A 54 -0.63 2.88 4.16
C TYR A 54 -0.95 1.96 2.99
N ARG A 55 -1.41 0.74 3.31
CA ARG A 55 -1.71 -0.30 2.32
C ARG A 55 -3.14 -0.78 2.39
N ARG A 56 -3.82 -0.56 3.51
CA ARG A 56 -5.22 -0.97 3.69
C ARG A 56 -6.09 0.23 4.01
N PHE A 57 -7.16 0.39 3.26
CA PHE A 57 -8.10 1.50 3.37
C PHE A 57 -9.49 0.96 3.68
N ALA A 58 -10.05 1.38 4.81
CA ALA A 58 -11.48 1.26 5.05
C ALA A 58 -12.18 2.47 4.40
N VAL A 59 -13.10 2.17 3.49
CA VAL A 59 -13.75 3.11 2.59
C VAL A 59 -15.24 3.09 2.90
N ASP A 60 -15.76 4.15 3.52
CA ASP A 60 -17.18 4.29 3.77
C ASP A 60 -17.85 4.94 2.55
N LEU A 61 -18.77 4.22 1.91
CA LEU A 61 -19.50 4.66 0.73
C LEU A 61 -21.00 4.71 1.05
N TYR A 62 -21.65 5.79 0.62
CA TYR A 62 -23.04 6.08 0.90
C TYR A 62 -23.85 6.10 -0.40
N TRP A 63 -24.87 5.26 -0.47
CA TRP A 63 -25.76 5.16 -1.61
C TRP A 63 -26.82 6.27 -1.57
N SER A 64 -26.85 7.10 -2.61
CA SER A 64 -27.92 8.08 -2.82
C SER A 64 -29.01 7.49 -3.71
N VAL A 65 -30.19 7.28 -3.14
CA VAL A 65 -31.35 6.73 -3.86
C VAL A 65 -31.78 7.65 -5.00
N ASN A 66 -31.85 8.96 -4.74
CA ASN A 66 -32.34 9.95 -5.70
C ASN A 66 -31.39 10.12 -6.89
N ARG A 67 -30.08 10.05 -6.66
CA ARG A 67 -29.06 10.18 -7.70
C ARG A 67 -28.63 8.86 -8.33
N ARG A 68 -29.03 7.73 -7.75
CA ARG A 68 -28.60 6.38 -8.17
C ARG A 68 -27.07 6.27 -8.25
N THR A 69 -26.37 6.88 -7.29
CA THR A 69 -24.90 6.89 -7.24
C THR A 69 -24.37 6.71 -5.83
N TRP A 70 -23.13 6.23 -5.72
CA TRP A 70 -22.37 6.18 -4.48
C TRP A 70 -21.56 7.45 -4.30
N SER A 71 -21.43 7.92 -3.07
CA SER A 71 -20.53 9.02 -2.71
C SER A 71 -19.82 8.70 -1.39
N PHE A 72 -18.72 9.40 -1.12
CA PHE A 72 -18.12 9.40 0.21
C PHE A 72 -18.91 10.24 1.22
N CYS A 73 -19.74 11.20 0.76
CA CYS A 73 -20.53 12.05 1.65
C CYS A 73 -21.69 11.26 2.29
N PRO A 74 -21.88 11.33 3.62
CA PRO A 74 -22.98 10.68 4.32
C PRO A 74 -24.38 11.21 3.96
N VAL A 75 -24.47 12.34 3.26
CA VAL A 75 -25.72 12.99 2.86
C VAL A 75 -25.81 13.03 1.34
N SER A 76 -27.00 12.79 0.79
CA SER A 76 -27.24 12.92 -0.64
C SER A 76 -27.06 14.37 -1.08
N VAL A 77 -26.23 14.60 -2.11
CA VAL A 77 -26.14 15.92 -2.74
C VAL A 77 -27.44 16.19 -3.53
N PRO A 78 -28.08 17.36 -3.41
CA PRO A 78 -29.32 17.70 -4.11
C PRO A 78 -29.18 17.69 -5.64
N VAL A 79 -30.24 17.31 -6.37
CA VAL A 79 -30.27 17.28 -7.86
C VAL A 79 -30.71 18.63 -8.47
N VAL A 80 -30.80 19.71 -7.68
CA VAL A 80 -31.64 20.88 -8.00
C VAL A 80 -30.88 22.05 -8.66
N SER A 81 -31.53 22.68 -9.65
CA SER A 81 -31.05 23.79 -10.51
C SER A 81 -31.02 25.19 -9.87
N GLY A 82 -31.00 25.30 -8.54
CA GLY A 82 -31.12 26.57 -7.81
C GLY A 82 -30.14 26.67 -6.64
N VAL A 83 -28.85 26.76 -6.96
CA VAL A 83 -27.77 26.93 -5.97
C VAL A 83 -27.44 28.42 -5.87
N THR A 84 -27.59 29.01 -4.69
CA THR A 84 -27.08 30.35 -4.42
C THR A 84 -25.60 30.21 -4.03
N VAL A 85 -24.72 30.30 -5.02
CA VAL A 85 -23.27 30.24 -4.80
C VAL A 85 -22.80 31.56 -4.21
N THR A 86 -22.23 31.52 -3.01
CA THR A 86 -21.67 32.71 -2.36
C THR A 86 -20.14 32.65 -2.47
N SER A 87 -19.54 33.54 -3.28
CA SER A 87 -18.08 33.69 -3.34
C SER A 87 -17.57 34.52 -2.16
N GLU A 88 -16.41 34.16 -1.58
CA GLU A 88 -15.76 34.86 -0.44
C GLU A 88 -15.29 36.31 -0.74
N THR A 89 -15.80 36.95 -1.79
CA THR A 89 -15.42 38.32 -2.14
C THR A 89 -16.62 39.09 -2.68
N SER A 90 -17.58 39.45 -1.82
CA SER A 90 -18.46 40.63 -2.00
C SER A 90 -19.38 40.87 -0.80
N THR A 91 -19.37 42.11 -0.31
CA THR A 91 -20.28 42.68 0.69
C THR A 91 -21.69 42.93 0.15
N THR A 92 -22.72 42.52 0.93
CA THR A 92 -24.14 42.99 0.99
C THR A 92 -25.00 42.87 -0.29
N THR A 93 -26.24 42.36 -0.31
CA THR A 93 -27.45 42.82 0.43
C THR A 93 -28.56 41.77 0.24
N ALA A 94 -29.29 41.40 1.31
CA ALA A 94 -30.36 40.40 1.25
C ALA A 94 -31.68 40.98 0.68
N THR A 95 -32.32 40.27 -0.25
CA THR A 95 -33.73 40.46 -0.60
C THR A 95 -34.42 39.10 -0.51
N ALA A 96 -35.41 38.97 0.37
CA ALA A 96 -36.12 37.72 0.64
C ALA A 96 -37.31 37.52 -0.32
N SER A 97 -37.47 36.31 -0.88
CA SER A 97 -38.73 35.82 -1.48
C SER A 97 -38.76 34.28 -1.57
N SER A 98 -39.62 33.68 -0.72
CA SER A 98 -40.38 32.41 -0.78
C SER A 98 -39.81 31.11 -1.39
N ASP A 99 -39.81 30.07 -0.52
CA ASP A 99 -40.13 28.66 -0.73
C ASP A 99 -39.49 27.90 -1.90
N SER A 100 -38.20 27.66 -1.75
CA SER A 100 -37.53 26.40 -2.11
C SER A 100 -36.41 26.23 -1.09
N ALA A 101 -36.10 25.00 -0.66
CA ALA A 101 -34.95 24.78 0.22
C ALA A 101 -33.69 25.27 -0.51
N THR A 102 -33.23 26.48 -0.20
CA THR A 102 -32.04 27.07 -0.81
C THR A 102 -30.85 26.43 -0.14
N VAL A 103 -30.17 25.54 -0.86
CA VAL A 103 -28.93 24.92 -0.43
C VAL A 103 -27.81 25.92 -0.68
N THR A 104 -27.07 26.27 0.37
CA THR A 104 -25.91 27.15 0.28
C THR A 104 -24.75 26.38 -0.34
N GLY A 105 -24.16 26.94 -1.39
CA GLY A 105 -22.95 26.40 -2.02
C GLY A 105 -21.82 27.41 -1.92
N TYR A 106 -20.61 26.93 -1.66
CA TYR A 106 -19.38 27.70 -1.72
C TYR A 106 -18.57 27.21 -2.92
N ALA A 107 -17.95 28.13 -3.67
CA ALA A 107 -16.93 27.73 -4.62
C ALA A 107 -15.66 27.39 -3.84
N ASP A 108 -15.13 26.19 -4.01
CA ASP A 108 -13.81 25.84 -3.50
C ASP A 108 -12.70 26.59 -4.28
N SER A 109 -11.44 26.39 -3.89
CA SER A 109 -10.30 26.99 -4.57
C SER A 109 -10.08 26.50 -6.01
N HIS A 110 -10.79 25.46 -6.43
CA HIS A 110 -10.63 24.76 -7.71
C HIS A 110 -11.85 24.93 -8.64
N GLY A 111 -12.89 25.62 -8.18
CA GLY A 111 -14.12 25.90 -8.93
C GLY A 111 -15.22 24.84 -8.78
N HIS A 112 -15.05 23.84 -7.90
CA HIS A 112 -16.11 22.93 -7.50
C HIS A 112 -17.05 23.60 -6.49
N THR A 113 -18.30 23.13 -6.45
CA THR A 113 -19.28 23.63 -5.48
C THR A 113 -19.32 22.71 -4.27
N LEU A 114 -18.96 23.26 -3.12
CA LEU A 114 -19.08 22.63 -1.81
C LEU A 114 -20.44 22.99 -1.21
N TYR A 115 -21.36 22.02 -1.16
CA TYR A 115 -22.71 22.17 -0.64
C TYR A 115 -22.74 22.04 0.88
N GLU A 116 -23.36 22.99 1.58
CA GLU A 116 -23.62 22.90 3.01
C GLU A 116 -24.94 22.15 3.26
N LEU A 117 -24.83 20.95 3.84
CA LEU A 117 -25.92 19.99 4.05
C LEU A 117 -25.97 19.63 5.54
N GLY A 118 -26.67 20.45 6.33
CA GLY A 118 -26.70 20.30 7.79
C GLY A 118 -25.32 20.49 8.39
N SER A 119 -24.86 19.50 9.15
CA SER A 119 -23.49 19.49 9.69
C SER A 119 -22.41 19.05 8.70
N TYR A 120 -22.76 18.67 7.47
CA TYR A 120 -21.85 18.17 6.45
C TYR A 120 -21.59 19.23 5.37
N LYS A 121 -20.38 19.21 4.81
CA LYS A 121 -20.03 19.98 3.62
C LYS A 121 -19.55 19.02 2.54
N CYS A 122 -20.22 18.97 1.40
CA CYS A 122 -19.98 17.92 0.40
C CYS A 122 -19.89 18.47 -1.01
N THR A 123 -18.91 17.98 -1.77
CA THR A 123 -18.76 18.30 -3.18
C THR A 123 -19.46 17.24 -4.03
N ASP A 124 -20.04 17.67 -5.15
CA ASP A 124 -20.56 16.73 -6.15
C ASP A 124 -19.40 16.06 -6.91
N GLY A 125 -19.50 14.76 -7.18
CA GLY A 125 -18.44 14.01 -7.88
C GLY A 125 -17.35 13.38 -6.99
N LEU A 126 -17.41 13.56 -5.66
CA LEU A 126 -16.62 12.71 -4.75
C LEU A 126 -17.28 11.33 -4.61
N ASP A 127 -17.02 10.49 -5.61
CA ASP A 127 -17.57 9.16 -5.79
C ASP A 127 -16.46 8.09 -5.86
N PRO A 128 -16.77 6.78 -5.96
CA PRO A 128 -15.74 5.75 -6.04
C PRO A 128 -14.78 5.88 -7.22
N TYR A 129 -15.16 6.54 -8.33
CA TYR A 129 -14.24 6.78 -9.45
C TYR A 129 -13.12 7.74 -9.06
N ALA A 130 -13.40 8.75 -8.23
CA ALA A 130 -12.35 9.66 -7.74
C ALA A 130 -11.23 8.89 -7.00
N LEU A 131 -11.59 7.91 -6.17
CA LEU A 131 -10.60 7.02 -5.54
C LEU A 131 -9.89 6.14 -6.56
N ALA A 132 -10.62 5.57 -7.52
CA ALA A 132 -10.04 4.72 -8.57
C ALA A 132 -9.02 5.50 -9.42
N GLU A 133 -9.29 6.75 -9.78
CA GLU A 133 -8.37 7.60 -10.55
C GLU A 133 -7.05 7.82 -9.81
N VAL A 134 -7.09 8.12 -8.51
CA VAL A 134 -5.89 8.23 -7.67
C VAL A 134 -5.12 6.91 -7.63
N LEU A 135 -5.80 5.78 -7.45
CA LEU A 135 -5.19 4.46 -7.41
C LEU A 135 -4.55 4.08 -8.76
N VAL A 136 -5.25 4.29 -9.88
CA VAL A 136 -4.72 4.03 -11.22
C VAL A 136 -3.50 4.90 -11.50
N GLY A 137 -3.56 6.20 -11.14
CA GLY A 137 -2.43 7.11 -11.23
C GLY A 137 -1.22 6.61 -10.44
N TYR A 138 -1.44 6.24 -9.18
CA TYR A 138 -0.40 5.69 -8.29
C TYR A 138 0.19 4.38 -8.82
N PHE A 139 -0.64 3.44 -9.27
CA PHE A 139 -0.19 2.15 -9.81
C PHE A 139 0.60 2.33 -11.09
N ARG A 140 0.19 3.25 -11.98
CA ARG A 140 0.95 3.57 -13.21
C ARG A 140 2.29 4.23 -12.91
N ASP A 141 2.35 5.18 -11.97
CA ASP A 141 3.60 5.85 -11.57
C ASP A 141 4.61 4.89 -10.90
N THR A 142 4.10 3.90 -10.16
CA THR A 142 4.93 2.93 -9.44
C THR A 142 5.26 1.67 -10.22
N ASN A 143 4.57 1.39 -11.34
CA ASN A 143 4.68 0.12 -12.08
C ASN A 143 6.10 -0.22 -12.56
N SER A 144 6.90 0.79 -12.90
CA SER A 144 8.29 0.61 -13.37
C SER A 144 9.33 0.79 -12.27
N ARG A 145 8.91 1.07 -11.03
CA ARG A 145 9.81 1.32 -9.90
C ARG A 145 9.97 0.04 -9.09
N LEU A 146 11.08 -0.06 -8.38
CA LEU A 146 11.26 -1.11 -7.37
C LEU A 146 10.30 -0.95 -6.18
N THR A 147 9.42 0.05 -6.18
CA THR A 147 8.46 0.39 -5.12
C THR A 147 7.04 0.05 -5.53
N VAL A 148 6.80 -1.22 -5.85
CA VAL A 148 5.46 -1.77 -6.04
C VAL A 148 4.95 -2.32 -4.70
N TYR A 149 3.69 -2.04 -4.38
CA TYR A 149 3.01 -2.56 -3.19
C TYR A 149 1.58 -2.98 -3.55
N THR A 150 1.03 -3.90 -2.76
CA THR A 150 -0.36 -4.33 -2.86
C THR A 150 -1.23 -3.46 -1.95
N THR A 151 -2.33 -2.96 -2.49
CA THR A 151 -3.35 -2.19 -1.78
C THR A 151 -4.57 -3.07 -1.46
N TYR A 152 -5.18 -2.85 -0.31
CA TYR A 152 -6.38 -3.53 0.15
C TYR A 152 -7.49 -2.50 0.38
N LEU A 153 -8.62 -2.65 -0.29
CA LEU A 153 -9.81 -1.82 -0.08
C LEU A 153 -10.86 -2.62 0.67
N VAL A 154 -11.38 -2.05 1.76
CA VAL A 154 -12.50 -2.61 2.52
C VAL A 154 -13.67 -1.65 2.38
N LEU A 155 -14.66 -2.04 1.58
CA LEU A 155 -15.81 -1.20 1.22
C LEU A 155 -16.92 -1.37 2.26
N ASN A 156 -17.08 -0.39 3.14
CA ASN A 156 -18.22 -0.30 4.04
C ASN A 156 -19.36 0.41 3.32
N LEU A 157 -20.52 -0.22 3.29
CA LEU A 157 -21.66 0.25 2.50
C LEU A 157 -22.78 0.78 3.38
N HIS A 158 -23.16 2.02 3.11
CA HIS A 158 -24.17 2.77 3.85
C HIS A 158 -25.24 3.35 2.93
N VAL A 159 -26.35 3.79 3.51
CA VAL A 159 -27.36 4.60 2.80
C VAL A 159 -27.15 6.06 3.18
N ALA A 160 -27.14 6.95 2.19
CA ALA A 160 -27.02 8.37 2.44
C ALA A 160 -28.28 8.96 3.09
N ALA A 161 -28.13 9.91 4.00
CA ALA A 161 -29.23 10.71 4.51
C ALA A 161 -29.83 11.60 3.40
N SER A 162 -31.06 12.09 3.63
CA SER A 162 -31.73 12.99 2.70
C SER A 162 -31.13 14.39 2.79
N ASP A 163 -31.05 15.10 1.67
CA ASP A 163 -30.69 16.53 1.63
C ASP A 163 -31.68 17.41 2.42
N SER A 164 -32.94 16.98 2.51
CA SER A 164 -33.98 17.65 3.30
C SER A 164 -33.82 17.47 4.82
N THR A 165 -33.19 16.38 5.26
CA THR A 165 -33.01 16.01 6.68
C THR A 165 -31.60 15.46 6.91
N PRO A 166 -30.56 16.28 6.68
CA PRO A 166 -29.17 15.84 6.57
C PRO A 166 -28.57 15.29 7.87
N ASP A 167 -29.11 15.68 9.03
CA ASP A 167 -28.64 15.23 10.34
C ASP A 167 -29.48 14.07 10.91
N GLU A 168 -30.49 13.59 10.16
CA GLU A 168 -31.28 12.41 10.53
C GLU A 168 -30.72 11.12 9.94
N LEU A 169 -31.11 9.98 10.51
CA LEU A 169 -30.73 8.67 9.97
C LEU A 169 -31.34 8.44 8.59
N ALA A 170 -30.58 7.75 7.73
CA ALA A 170 -31.05 7.41 6.40
C ALA A 170 -32.36 6.60 6.43
N SER A 171 -33.29 6.94 5.55
CA SER A 171 -34.58 6.26 5.43
C SER A 171 -34.45 4.83 4.95
N ALA A 172 -35.31 3.92 5.41
CA ALA A 172 -35.33 2.54 4.93
C ALA A 172 -35.57 2.47 3.41
N ILE A 173 -34.80 1.64 2.71
CA ILE A 173 -34.91 1.46 1.26
C ILE A 173 -35.30 0.01 0.91
N SER A 174 -35.98 -0.17 -0.21
CA SER A 174 -36.37 -1.51 -0.67
C SER A 174 -36.60 -1.58 -2.18
N GLY A 175 -36.59 -2.80 -2.73
CA GLY A 175 -36.98 -3.05 -4.11
C GLY A 175 -36.06 -2.36 -5.11
N ASP A 176 -36.66 -1.53 -5.96
CA ASP A 176 -36.01 -0.75 -7.02
C ASP A 176 -35.09 0.36 -6.50
N GLN A 177 -35.21 0.76 -5.24
CA GLN A 177 -34.33 1.76 -4.61
C GLN A 177 -32.93 1.23 -4.32
N LEU A 178 -32.76 -0.11 -4.27
CA LEU A 178 -31.46 -0.73 -4.04
C LEU A 178 -30.56 -0.60 -5.27
N PRO A 179 -29.24 -0.43 -5.09
CA PRO A 179 -28.30 -0.50 -6.20
C PRO A 179 -28.29 -1.91 -6.79
N SER A 180 -28.12 -2.00 -8.12
CA SER A 180 -28.08 -3.29 -8.81
C SER A 180 -27.12 -3.29 -10.00
N GLY A 181 -26.62 -4.47 -10.37
CA GLY A 181 -25.76 -4.63 -11.56
C GLY A 181 -24.53 -3.73 -11.54
N THR A 182 -24.44 -2.80 -12.48
CA THR A 182 -23.33 -1.85 -12.64
C THR A 182 -23.33 -0.73 -11.60
N GLU A 183 -24.42 -0.54 -10.86
CA GLU A 183 -24.52 0.48 -9.80
C GLU A 183 -23.89 0.02 -8.48
N LEU A 184 -23.55 -1.26 -8.34
CA LEU A 184 -22.89 -1.77 -7.15
C LEU A 184 -21.50 -1.13 -7.02
N ALA A 185 -21.13 -0.66 -5.81
CA ALA A 185 -19.81 -0.08 -5.57
C ALA A 185 -18.66 -1.00 -5.99
N GLY A 186 -18.83 -2.32 -5.78
CA GLY A 186 -17.87 -3.33 -6.22
C GLY A 186 -17.79 -3.48 -7.73
N SER A 187 -18.88 -3.32 -8.47
CA SER A 187 -18.87 -3.29 -9.94
C SER A 187 -18.16 -2.03 -10.46
N ILE A 188 -18.44 -0.87 -9.86
CA ILE A 188 -17.83 0.42 -10.22
C ILE A 188 -16.30 0.35 -10.07
N LEU A 189 -15.83 0.02 -8.88
CA LEU A 189 -14.39 -0.11 -8.61
C LEU A 189 -13.77 -1.29 -9.36
N GLY A 190 -14.53 -2.38 -9.51
CA GLY A 190 -14.13 -3.56 -10.27
C GLY A 190 -13.77 -3.24 -11.71
N MET A 191 -14.65 -2.53 -12.42
CA MET A 191 -14.40 -2.08 -13.79
C MET A 191 -13.29 -1.03 -13.85
N ALA A 192 -13.29 -0.05 -12.93
CA ALA A 192 -12.30 1.03 -12.95
C ALA A 192 -10.86 0.54 -12.65
N LEU A 193 -10.71 -0.58 -11.97
CA LEU A 193 -9.43 -1.17 -11.56
C LEU A 193 -9.17 -2.55 -12.20
N GLU A 194 -9.89 -2.90 -13.27
CA GLU A 194 -9.88 -4.25 -13.86
C GLU A 194 -8.46 -4.77 -14.18
N ASP A 195 -7.59 -3.89 -14.70
CA ASP A 195 -6.20 -4.19 -15.06
C ASP A 195 -5.28 -4.46 -13.86
N PHE A 196 -5.77 -4.24 -12.64
CA PHE A 196 -4.97 -4.24 -11.41
C PHE A 196 -5.54 -5.13 -10.30
N ILE A 197 -6.71 -5.74 -10.48
CA ILE A 197 -7.39 -6.50 -9.43
C ILE A 197 -6.86 -7.94 -9.36
N TYR A 198 -6.57 -8.40 -8.15
CA TYR A 198 -6.55 -9.82 -7.82
C TYR A 198 -7.87 -10.22 -7.16
N SER A 199 -8.66 -11.01 -7.88
CA SER A 199 -10.05 -11.35 -7.58
C SER A 199 -10.22 -12.69 -6.84
N PRO A 200 -11.38 -12.90 -6.18
CA PRO A 200 -11.82 -14.22 -5.71
C PRO A 200 -11.69 -15.35 -6.74
N ALA A 201 -12.09 -15.10 -7.98
CA ALA A 201 -12.02 -16.09 -9.05
C ALA A 201 -10.57 -16.48 -9.38
N GLN A 202 -9.66 -15.50 -9.45
CA GLN A 202 -8.23 -15.76 -9.63
C GLN A 202 -7.65 -16.54 -8.45
N LEU A 203 -8.02 -16.20 -7.21
CA LEU A 203 -7.58 -16.95 -6.03
C LEU A 203 -8.05 -18.41 -6.08
N ALA A 204 -9.33 -18.64 -6.39
CA ALA A 204 -9.88 -19.99 -6.48
C ALA A 204 -9.19 -20.82 -7.58
N SER A 205 -8.98 -20.21 -8.75
CA SER A 205 -8.24 -20.83 -9.86
C SER A 205 -6.81 -21.16 -9.44
N ASP A 206 -6.10 -20.19 -8.87
CA ASP A 206 -4.71 -20.37 -8.44
C ASP A 206 -4.59 -21.48 -7.40
N ARG A 207 -5.48 -21.52 -6.39
CA ARG A 207 -5.51 -22.54 -5.33
C ARG A 207 -5.80 -23.95 -5.83
N SER A 208 -6.59 -24.07 -6.89
CA SER A 208 -7.00 -25.37 -7.44
C SER A 208 -5.86 -26.14 -8.12
N ASN A 209 -4.85 -25.43 -8.64
CA ASN A 209 -3.68 -26.02 -9.28
C ASN A 209 -2.45 -25.10 -9.18
N LEU A 210 -1.65 -25.32 -8.13
CA LEU A 210 -0.44 -24.57 -7.82
C LEU A 210 0.64 -24.74 -8.90
N ASN A 211 0.72 -25.91 -9.54
CA ASN A 211 1.69 -26.18 -10.61
C ASN A 211 1.44 -25.32 -11.85
N GLN A 212 0.20 -24.90 -12.09
CA GLN A 212 -0.16 -24.01 -13.20
C GLN A 212 -0.13 -22.53 -12.81
N SER A 213 -0.14 -22.22 -11.51
CA SER A 213 -0.20 -20.87 -10.94
C SER A 213 1.09 -20.50 -10.17
N TRP A 214 1.07 -20.63 -8.84
CA TRP A 214 2.08 -20.14 -7.90
C TRP A 214 3.46 -20.77 -8.07
N TYR A 215 3.54 -21.98 -8.61
CA TYR A 215 4.80 -22.69 -8.85
C TYR A 215 5.29 -22.59 -10.30
N LYS A 216 4.55 -21.89 -11.16
CA LYS A 216 4.94 -21.62 -12.56
C LYS A 216 5.64 -20.26 -12.71
N VAL A 217 6.43 -19.86 -11.71
CA VAL A 217 7.14 -18.58 -11.66
C VAL A 217 8.59 -18.78 -11.17
N GLU A 218 9.42 -17.75 -11.24
CA GLU A 218 10.80 -17.81 -10.75
C GLU A 218 10.86 -18.10 -9.24
N GLN A 219 11.89 -18.83 -8.78
CA GLN A 219 12.04 -19.29 -7.39
C GLN A 219 11.81 -18.19 -6.33
N GLY A 220 12.27 -16.96 -6.61
CA GLY A 220 12.13 -15.82 -5.70
C GLY A 220 10.71 -15.26 -5.58
N TYR A 221 9.77 -15.69 -6.43
CA TYR A 221 8.37 -15.24 -6.44
C TYR A 221 7.41 -16.31 -5.89
N LEU A 222 7.85 -17.56 -5.75
CA LEU A 222 7.04 -18.63 -5.16
C LEU A 222 6.60 -18.24 -3.75
N PRO A 223 5.31 -18.44 -3.40
CA PRO A 223 4.88 -18.43 -2.02
C PRO A 223 5.50 -19.62 -1.29
N ILE A 224 6.05 -19.33 -0.13
CA ILE A 224 6.75 -20.31 0.70
C ILE A 224 5.71 -21.18 1.44
N THR A 225 5.89 -22.51 1.37
CA THR A 225 4.88 -23.50 1.76
C THR A 225 4.76 -23.69 3.27
N GLU A 226 5.62 -23.06 4.07
CA GLU A 226 5.61 -23.15 5.54
C GLU A 226 4.39 -22.46 6.18
N TYR A 227 3.59 -21.75 5.40
CA TYR A 227 2.47 -20.92 5.86
C TYR A 227 1.11 -21.45 5.41
N PHE A 228 1.08 -22.54 4.63
CA PHE A 228 -0.17 -23.11 4.12
C PHE A 228 -0.07 -24.61 3.83
N THR A 229 -1.23 -25.25 3.72
CA THR A 229 -1.34 -26.68 3.46
C THR A 229 -1.29 -26.95 1.96
N VAL A 230 -0.47 -27.91 1.54
CA VAL A 230 -0.43 -28.40 0.15
C VAL A 230 -0.96 -29.82 0.10
N HIS A 231 -1.92 -30.06 -0.79
CA HIS A 231 -2.44 -31.39 -1.11
C HIS A 231 -2.00 -31.76 -2.52
N GLU A 232 -1.47 -32.96 -2.68
CA GLU A 232 -1.07 -33.50 -3.98
C GLU A 232 -1.98 -34.66 -4.38
N ASN A 233 -2.56 -34.60 -5.57
CA ASN A 233 -3.40 -35.68 -6.08
C ASN A 233 -2.56 -36.77 -6.77
N LYS A 234 -3.21 -37.88 -7.20
CA LYS A 234 -2.52 -39.00 -7.87
C LYS A 234 -1.85 -38.62 -9.20
N ALA A 235 -2.26 -37.51 -9.81
CA ALA A 235 -1.67 -37.00 -11.04
C ALA A 235 -0.48 -36.04 -10.80
N GLY A 236 -0.11 -35.81 -9.53
CA GLY A 236 0.95 -34.88 -9.14
C GLY A 236 0.53 -33.41 -9.13
N GLU A 237 -0.77 -33.12 -9.27
CA GLU A 237 -1.28 -31.75 -9.19
C GLU A 237 -1.42 -31.33 -7.73
N GLN A 238 -0.83 -30.19 -7.41
CA GLN A 238 -0.83 -29.62 -6.08
C GLN A 238 -1.91 -28.55 -5.95
N SER A 239 -2.66 -28.59 -4.86
CA SER A 239 -3.70 -27.61 -4.51
C SER A 239 -3.58 -27.20 -3.06
N THR A 240 -4.24 -26.11 -2.68
CA THR A 240 -4.26 -25.64 -1.29
C THR A 240 -5.64 -25.13 -0.88
N PRO A 241 -6.16 -25.53 0.29
CA PRO A 241 -7.44 -25.03 0.80
C PRO A 241 -7.31 -23.67 1.48
N ASP A 242 -6.13 -23.34 2.00
CA ASP A 242 -5.88 -22.25 2.96
C ASP A 242 -4.81 -21.25 2.48
N GLY A 243 -4.00 -21.60 1.48
CA GLY A 243 -2.88 -20.79 1.04
C GLY A 243 -3.26 -19.47 0.40
N TRP A 244 -2.34 -18.50 0.43
CA TRP A 244 -2.47 -17.25 -0.30
C TRP A 244 -1.22 -17.02 -1.15
N PRO A 245 -1.34 -16.29 -2.27
CA PRO A 245 -0.17 -15.90 -3.03
C PRO A 245 0.73 -14.98 -2.21
N SER A 246 2.00 -14.95 -2.56
CA SER A 246 2.97 -14.03 -1.97
C SER A 246 2.80 -12.62 -2.52
N SER A 247 3.33 -11.63 -1.80
CA SER A 247 3.37 -10.25 -2.31
C SER A 247 4.14 -10.17 -3.64
N LYS A 248 5.26 -10.89 -3.77
CA LYS A 248 6.04 -10.93 -5.02
C LYS A 248 5.29 -11.59 -6.17
N TYR A 249 4.51 -12.65 -5.92
CA TYR A 249 3.70 -13.28 -6.96
C TYR A 249 2.67 -12.29 -7.53
N ILE A 250 1.90 -11.63 -6.66
CA ILE A 250 0.89 -10.64 -7.06
C ILE A 250 1.54 -9.48 -7.80
N GLN A 251 2.59 -8.91 -7.20
CA GLN A 251 3.19 -7.67 -7.69
C GLN A 251 4.04 -7.86 -8.95
N LEU A 252 4.80 -8.96 -9.05
CA LEU A 252 5.82 -9.14 -10.08
C LEU A 252 5.42 -10.16 -11.14
N ALA A 253 4.76 -11.26 -10.75
CA ALA A 253 4.35 -12.30 -11.70
C ALA A 253 3.00 -11.98 -12.36
N LYS A 254 1.98 -11.59 -11.58
CA LYS A 254 0.66 -11.22 -12.12
C LYS A 254 0.56 -9.76 -12.53
N ARG A 255 1.29 -8.88 -11.83
CA ARG A 255 1.23 -7.40 -11.95
C ARG A 255 -0.08 -6.79 -11.43
N ASP A 256 -0.85 -7.55 -10.68
CA ASP A 256 -1.98 -7.04 -9.92
C ASP A 256 -1.47 -6.12 -8.78
N ARG A 257 -2.33 -5.23 -8.32
CA ARG A 257 -2.00 -4.16 -7.37
C ARG A 257 -3.03 -4.00 -6.26
N VAL A 258 -4.26 -4.46 -6.45
CA VAL A 258 -5.34 -4.22 -5.49
C VAL A 258 -6.18 -5.47 -5.24
N LEU A 259 -6.59 -5.66 -3.99
CA LEU A 259 -7.64 -6.59 -3.58
C LEU A 259 -8.76 -5.78 -2.94
N ILE A 260 -10.01 -6.13 -3.25
CA ILE A 260 -11.19 -5.40 -2.78
C ILE A 260 -12.08 -6.37 -2.01
N GLU A 261 -12.54 -5.99 -0.83
CA GLU A 261 -13.48 -6.73 0.01
C GLU A 261 -14.67 -5.86 0.39
N TYR A 262 -15.85 -6.45 0.54
CA TYR A 262 -16.96 -5.80 1.23
C TYR A 262 -16.77 -5.89 2.75
N GLY A 263 -16.82 -4.76 3.45
CA GLY A 263 -16.72 -4.68 4.90
C GLY A 263 -18.09 -4.73 5.59
N SER A 264 -18.37 -3.76 6.45
CA SER A 264 -19.69 -3.63 7.08
C SER A 264 -20.73 -3.15 6.06
N ILE A 265 -21.90 -3.77 6.07
CA ILE A 265 -23.02 -3.40 5.19
C ILE A 265 -24.20 -3.04 6.09
N ASP A 266 -24.74 -1.83 5.92
CA ASP A 266 -25.91 -1.40 6.67
C ASP A 266 -27.10 -2.33 6.43
N SER A 267 -27.92 -2.51 7.46
CA SER A 267 -29.08 -3.43 7.43
C SER A 267 -30.04 -3.16 6.26
N GLN A 268 -30.13 -1.91 5.82
CA GLN A 268 -30.92 -1.44 4.68
C GLN A 268 -30.44 -2.01 3.33
N LEU A 269 -29.15 -2.35 3.23
CA LEU A 269 -28.50 -2.85 2.02
C LEU A 269 -28.27 -4.36 2.06
N VAL A 270 -28.62 -5.08 3.13
CA VAL A 270 -28.38 -6.53 3.26
C VAL A 270 -29.10 -7.36 2.20
N LYS A 271 -30.21 -6.85 1.65
CA LYS A 271 -30.94 -7.51 0.54
C LYS A 271 -30.31 -7.24 -0.83
N CYS A 272 -29.29 -6.39 -0.91
CA CYS A 272 -28.55 -6.15 -2.13
C CYS A 272 -27.77 -7.42 -2.50
N ASN A 273 -27.96 -7.91 -3.73
CA ASN A 273 -27.15 -9.01 -4.22
C ASN A 273 -25.76 -8.48 -4.60
N LEU A 274 -24.81 -8.61 -3.68
CA LEU A 274 -23.42 -8.19 -3.88
C LEU A 274 -22.59 -9.18 -4.71
N SER A 275 -23.17 -10.34 -5.08
CA SER A 275 -22.51 -11.26 -6.01
C SER A 275 -22.62 -10.71 -7.42
N THR A 276 -21.46 -10.41 -8.02
CA THR A 276 -21.33 -10.06 -9.44
C THR A 276 -20.93 -11.29 -10.23
N GLU A 277 -21.29 -11.35 -11.52
CA GLU A 277 -20.92 -12.48 -12.40
C GLU A 277 -19.39 -12.66 -12.49
N GLU A 278 -18.64 -11.56 -12.45
CA GLU A 278 -17.18 -11.53 -12.54
C GLU A 278 -16.48 -11.83 -11.21
N ASN A 279 -17.20 -11.83 -10.08
CA ASN A 279 -16.66 -12.08 -8.73
C ASN A 279 -15.37 -11.29 -8.44
N LEU A 280 -15.36 -9.98 -8.71
CA LEU A 280 -14.18 -9.11 -8.56
C LEU A 280 -13.89 -8.70 -7.11
N VAL A 281 -14.89 -8.76 -6.23
CA VAL A 281 -14.81 -8.30 -4.84
C VAL A 281 -15.00 -9.48 -3.89
N PHE A 282 -14.12 -9.58 -2.90
CA PHE A 282 -14.18 -10.58 -1.85
C PHE A 282 -15.38 -10.36 -0.91
N PRO A 283 -15.99 -11.45 -0.41
CA PRO A 283 -17.08 -11.35 0.56
C PRO A 283 -16.57 -10.82 1.91
N PRO A 284 -17.46 -10.35 2.80
CA PRO A 284 -17.07 -9.85 4.11
C PRO A 284 -16.35 -10.86 5.01
N GLY A 285 -15.29 -10.41 5.66
CA GLY A 285 -14.45 -11.18 6.58
C GLY A 285 -13.42 -12.09 5.89
N TYR A 286 -13.20 -11.94 4.59
CA TYR A 286 -12.28 -12.75 3.80
C TYR A 286 -10.86 -12.17 3.72
N LEU A 287 -10.71 -10.84 3.72
CA LEU A 287 -9.41 -10.15 3.77
C LEU A 287 -9.16 -9.45 5.11
N THR A 288 -10.09 -9.56 6.06
CA THR A 288 -10.05 -8.89 7.37
C THR A 288 -10.45 -9.83 8.51
N SER A 289 -9.65 -9.86 9.56
CA SER A 289 -9.96 -10.58 10.81
C SER A 289 -9.68 -9.66 12.00
N ASN A 290 -10.73 -9.14 12.62
CA ASN A 290 -10.60 -8.17 13.71
C ASN A 290 -10.26 -8.86 15.03
N VAL A 291 -9.12 -8.48 15.61
CA VAL A 291 -8.65 -8.92 16.93
C VAL A 291 -8.77 -7.76 17.90
N LYS A 292 -9.63 -7.91 18.91
CA LYS A 292 -9.77 -6.92 19.99
C LYS A 292 -8.65 -7.12 21.01
N ILE A 293 -7.82 -6.10 21.19
CA ILE A 293 -6.71 -6.12 22.15
C ILE A 293 -6.98 -5.18 23.32
N SER A 294 -6.33 -5.44 24.45
CA SER A 294 -6.25 -4.52 25.59
C SER A 294 -4.82 -3.99 25.72
N ALA A 295 -4.69 -2.72 26.10
CA ALA A 295 -3.41 -2.06 26.28
C ALA A 295 -3.17 -1.75 27.76
N ALA A 296 -1.94 -1.96 28.23
CA ALA A 296 -1.48 -1.37 29.48
C ALA A 296 -1.15 0.12 29.28
N THR A 297 -1.03 0.86 30.39
CA THR A 297 -0.70 2.30 30.40
C THR A 297 0.66 2.61 29.76
N ASN A 298 1.57 1.64 29.68
CA ASN A 298 2.86 1.77 29.01
C ASN A 298 2.82 1.47 27.50
N GLY A 299 1.63 1.26 26.92
CA GLY A 299 1.47 0.92 25.51
C GLY A 299 1.74 -0.54 25.15
N SER A 300 1.99 -1.43 26.14
CA SER A 300 2.12 -2.86 25.86
C SER A 300 0.76 -3.53 25.67
N VAL A 301 0.68 -4.47 24.72
CA VAL A 301 -0.51 -5.30 24.50
C VAL A 301 -0.58 -6.36 25.59
N THR A 302 -1.68 -6.41 26.35
CA THR A 302 -1.85 -7.29 27.51
C THR A 302 -2.72 -8.51 27.25
N SER A 303 -3.50 -8.52 26.17
CA SER A 303 -4.43 -9.61 25.84
C SER A 303 -4.52 -9.87 24.33
N ASN A 304 -4.90 -11.10 23.97
CA ASN A 304 -5.16 -11.56 22.59
C ASN A 304 -4.01 -11.35 21.62
N CYS A 305 -2.78 -11.47 22.14
CA CYS A 305 -1.62 -11.44 21.28
C CYS A 305 -1.39 -12.77 20.59
N LEU A 306 -0.97 -12.76 19.32
CA LEU A 306 -0.68 -14.00 18.59
C LEU A 306 0.60 -14.69 19.08
N TYR A 307 1.50 -13.93 19.72
CA TYR A 307 2.64 -14.50 20.41
C TYR A 307 2.21 -15.12 21.74
N GLU A 308 2.50 -16.40 21.91
CA GLU A 308 2.36 -17.12 23.17
C GLU A 308 3.69 -17.75 23.56
N SER A 309 4.09 -17.58 24.82
CA SER A 309 5.35 -18.10 25.33
C SER A 309 5.39 -19.62 25.29
N GLY A 310 6.45 -20.20 24.73
CA GLY A 310 6.64 -21.65 24.63
C GLY A 310 5.87 -22.31 23.48
N LEU A 311 4.94 -21.60 22.83
CA LEU A 311 4.30 -22.09 21.61
C LEU A 311 5.15 -21.72 20.39
N THR A 312 5.32 -22.69 19.50
CA THR A 312 6.05 -22.52 18.22
C THR A 312 5.12 -22.73 17.02
N ARG A 313 3.82 -22.92 17.26
CA ARG A 313 2.78 -23.04 16.25
C ARG A 313 1.69 -22.05 16.58
N VAL A 314 1.43 -21.15 15.65
CA VAL A 314 0.33 -20.19 15.73
C VAL A 314 -0.77 -20.70 14.81
N PRO A 315 -1.99 -20.99 15.30
CA PRO A 315 -3.05 -21.51 14.45
C PRO A 315 -3.39 -20.51 13.34
N GLN A 316 -3.40 -20.98 12.09
CA GLN A 316 -3.62 -20.13 10.91
C GLN A 316 -4.96 -19.40 10.94
N THR A 317 -5.98 -20.01 11.55
CA THR A 317 -7.33 -19.44 11.73
C THR A 317 -7.31 -18.10 12.46
N TYR A 318 -6.35 -17.88 13.36
CA TYR A 318 -6.25 -16.65 14.16
C TYR A 318 -5.23 -15.64 13.61
N SER A 319 -4.21 -16.10 12.88
CA SER A 319 -3.13 -15.24 12.39
C SER A 319 -3.33 -14.72 10.96
N SER A 320 -4.21 -15.35 10.16
CA SER A 320 -4.53 -14.88 8.82
C SER A 320 -5.35 -13.58 8.87
N TRP A 321 -4.89 -12.54 8.16
CA TRP A 321 -5.57 -11.25 8.01
C TRP A 321 -5.85 -10.50 9.32
N ALA A 322 -5.06 -10.76 10.35
CA ALA A 322 -5.29 -10.24 11.69
C ALA A 322 -5.04 -8.71 11.76
N ILE A 323 -6.07 -7.98 12.19
CA ILE A 323 -6.09 -6.51 12.29
C ILE A 323 -6.54 -6.11 13.69
N SER A 324 -5.88 -5.10 14.26
CA SER A 324 -6.27 -4.50 15.53
C SER A 324 -6.95 -3.15 15.32
N SER A 325 -8.18 -3.03 15.82
CA SER A 325 -8.99 -1.80 15.82
C SER A 325 -9.94 -1.78 17.02
N PRO A 326 -10.19 -0.63 17.68
CA PRO A 326 -9.62 0.69 17.44
C PRO A 326 -8.21 0.86 18.02
N LEU A 327 -7.45 1.82 17.51
CA LEU A 327 -6.23 2.29 18.18
C LEU A 327 -6.61 3.31 19.26
N PRO A 328 -6.23 3.11 20.54
CA PRO A 328 -6.44 4.09 21.58
C PRO A 328 -5.48 5.26 21.35
N VAL A 329 -6.04 6.41 20.97
CA VAL A 329 -5.30 7.68 20.93
C VAL A 329 -5.52 8.37 22.28
N PRO A 330 -4.48 8.59 23.09
CA PRO A 330 -4.64 9.26 24.39
C PRO A 330 -5.13 10.70 24.25
N ASP A 331 -6.13 11.06 25.04
CA ASP A 331 -6.64 12.44 25.14
C ASP A 331 -5.89 13.24 26.21
N GLY A 332 -5.76 14.56 25.99
CA GLY A 332 -5.25 15.50 27.00
C GLY A 332 -3.72 15.54 27.19
N LEU A 333 -2.95 14.82 26.37
CA LEU A 333 -1.49 14.90 26.32
C LEU A 333 -1.02 15.91 25.26
N SER A 334 0.23 16.35 25.35
CA SER A 334 0.86 17.13 24.27
C SER A 334 1.02 16.28 23.00
N THR A 335 1.16 16.93 21.85
CA THR A 335 1.36 16.25 20.54
C THR A 335 2.51 15.24 20.58
N ASP A 336 3.64 15.63 21.17
CA ASP A 336 4.84 14.79 21.23
C ASP A 336 4.63 13.57 22.16
N GLU A 337 3.98 13.76 23.30
CA GLU A 337 3.66 12.67 24.24
C GLU A 337 2.65 11.69 23.64
N THR A 338 1.60 12.20 22.98
CA THR A 338 0.62 11.38 22.26
C THR A 338 1.30 10.56 21.15
N MET A 339 2.16 11.17 20.35
CA MET A 339 2.90 10.47 19.29
C MET A 339 3.89 9.44 19.85
N GLY A 340 4.58 9.73 20.96
CA GLY A 340 5.43 8.78 21.65
C GLY A 340 4.66 7.55 22.16
N SER A 341 3.51 7.78 22.80
CA SER A 341 2.63 6.72 23.28
C SER A 341 2.09 5.85 22.14
N LEU A 342 1.60 6.50 21.08
CA LEU A 342 1.08 5.82 19.89
C LEU A 342 2.17 4.98 19.20
N SER A 343 3.39 5.51 19.09
CA SER A 343 4.53 4.78 18.53
C SER A 343 4.85 3.49 19.30
N ASN A 344 4.87 3.55 20.64
CA ASN A 344 5.10 2.38 21.49
C ASN A 344 3.99 1.34 21.34
N PHE A 345 2.73 1.80 21.24
CA PHE A 345 1.58 0.92 21.05
C PHE A 345 1.60 0.24 19.68
N LEU A 346 1.88 0.98 18.61
CA LEU A 346 2.01 0.45 17.25
C LEU A 346 3.15 -0.57 17.12
N SER A 347 4.30 -0.30 17.74
CA SER A 347 5.40 -1.26 17.83
C SER A 347 4.97 -2.54 18.56
N SER A 348 4.14 -2.42 19.61
CA SER A 348 3.63 -3.58 20.35
C SER A 348 2.61 -4.39 19.53
N ILE A 349 1.72 -3.74 18.79
CA ILE A 349 0.74 -4.39 17.89
C ILE A 349 1.46 -5.19 16.79
N THR A 350 2.48 -4.60 16.17
CA THR A 350 3.19 -5.23 15.05
C THR A 350 4.11 -6.36 15.52
N ALA A 351 4.77 -6.19 16.68
CA ALA A 351 5.46 -7.30 17.36
C ALA A 351 4.51 -8.45 17.73
N CYS A 352 3.24 -8.13 17.94
CA CYS A 352 2.18 -9.08 18.22
C CYS A 352 1.62 -9.78 16.98
N GLY A 353 2.09 -9.43 15.78
CA GLY A 353 1.65 -10.02 14.51
C GLY A 353 0.34 -9.47 13.96
N LEU A 354 -0.10 -8.31 14.45
CA LEU A 354 -1.35 -7.69 14.04
C LEU A 354 -1.08 -6.46 13.14
N SER A 355 -1.97 -6.21 12.17
CA SER A 355 -1.97 -4.98 11.40
C SER A 355 -2.68 -3.87 12.19
N PRO A 356 -2.04 -2.71 12.46
CA PRO A 356 -2.71 -1.61 13.16
C PRO A 356 -3.68 -0.87 12.22
N MET A 357 -4.88 -0.53 12.70
CA MET A 357 -5.87 0.25 11.95
C MET A 357 -6.19 1.57 12.65
N LEU A 358 -5.76 2.69 12.05
CA LEU A 358 -6.10 4.03 12.50
C LEU A 358 -7.52 4.42 12.07
N ASN A 359 -8.39 4.70 13.03
CA ASN A 359 -9.79 5.04 12.81
C ASN A 359 -10.21 6.36 13.48
N THR A 360 -9.24 7.21 13.81
CA THR A 360 -9.44 8.52 14.45
C THR A 360 -8.60 9.57 13.74
N THR A 361 -9.15 10.78 13.58
CA THR A 361 -8.42 11.94 13.07
C THR A 361 -7.36 12.37 14.09
N LEU A 362 -6.12 12.56 13.65
CA LEU A 362 -5.02 12.93 14.54
C LEU A 362 -4.96 14.44 14.73
N PHE A 363 -5.13 14.90 15.97
CA PHE A 363 -5.02 16.32 16.35
C PHE A 363 -5.92 17.25 15.53
N ASP A 364 -7.13 16.79 15.21
CA ASP A 364 -8.11 17.50 14.37
C ASP A 364 -7.58 17.91 12.98
N GLN A 365 -6.53 17.23 12.49
CA GLN A 365 -5.92 17.47 11.19
C GLN A 365 -5.96 16.21 10.33
N THR A 366 -6.47 16.37 9.11
CA THR A 366 -6.52 15.32 8.10
C THR A 366 -5.16 15.15 7.40
N ALA A 367 -4.98 14.06 6.67
CA ALA A 367 -3.69 13.73 6.06
C ALA A 367 -3.32 14.64 4.86
N ASP A 368 -4.28 15.34 4.26
CA ASP A 368 -4.06 16.39 3.27
C ASP A 368 -3.54 17.70 3.90
N GLN A 369 -3.90 17.97 5.16
CA GLN A 369 -3.46 19.14 5.93
C GLN A 369 -2.11 18.91 6.60
N GLN A 370 -1.95 17.77 7.29
CA GLN A 370 -0.74 17.44 8.04
C GLN A 370 -0.37 15.96 7.90
N VAL A 371 0.28 15.65 6.78
CA VAL A 371 0.70 14.29 6.42
C VAL A 371 1.69 13.66 7.41
N GLU A 372 2.48 14.47 8.14
CA GLU A 372 3.57 13.95 8.98
C GLU A 372 3.06 13.18 10.21
N TYR A 373 1.87 13.52 10.75
CA TYR A 373 1.26 12.74 11.83
C TYR A 373 0.94 11.30 11.39
N TYR A 374 0.35 11.16 10.21
CA TYR A 374 0.05 9.87 9.61
C TYR A 374 1.31 9.14 9.16
N ARG A 375 2.36 9.86 8.71
CA ARG A 375 3.66 9.27 8.37
C ARG A 375 4.28 8.61 9.61
N ASN A 376 4.25 9.29 10.75
CA ASN A 376 4.79 8.74 12.00
C ASN A 376 4.09 7.44 12.39
N VAL A 377 2.75 7.37 12.28
CA VAL A 377 1.99 6.13 12.51
C VAL A 377 2.42 5.01 11.55
N SER A 378 2.55 5.31 10.27
CA SER A 378 3.01 4.32 9.29
C SER A 378 4.43 3.82 9.58
N LEU A 379 5.34 4.71 10.01
CA LEU A 379 6.73 4.35 10.33
C LEU A 379 6.84 3.58 11.65
N SER A 380 6.04 3.92 12.67
CA SER A 380 5.99 3.19 13.94
C SER A 380 5.40 1.78 13.79
N SER A 381 4.71 1.52 12.68
CA SER A 381 4.22 0.18 12.30
C SER A 381 5.30 -0.70 11.62
N SER A 382 6.51 -0.16 11.41
CA SER A 382 7.71 -0.96 11.11
C SER A 382 7.91 -2.00 12.20
N TRP A 383 8.33 -3.21 11.87
CA TRP A 383 8.53 -4.30 12.84
C TRP A 383 10.00 -4.75 12.96
N ALA A 384 10.82 -4.47 11.95
CA ALA A 384 12.19 -4.96 11.86
C ALA A 384 13.19 -3.96 12.43
N TRP A 385 13.43 -2.86 11.70
CA TRP A 385 14.52 -1.92 11.99
C TRP A 385 14.24 -1.03 13.20
N ALA A 386 15.30 -0.68 13.94
CA ALA A 386 15.26 0.35 14.97
C ALA A 386 15.15 1.75 14.34
N VAL A 387 14.80 2.75 15.16
CA VAL A 387 14.70 4.14 14.71
C VAL A 387 16.04 4.61 14.14
N GLY A 388 16.02 5.18 12.93
CA GLY A 388 17.22 5.66 12.23
C GLY A 388 18.03 4.59 11.50
N GLN A 389 17.57 3.34 11.49
CA GLN A 389 18.21 2.21 10.80
C GLN A 389 17.49 1.87 9.47
N PRO A 390 18.16 1.19 8.52
CA PRO A 390 19.59 0.82 8.53
C PRO A 390 20.51 2.05 8.42
N HIS A 391 21.58 2.08 9.23
CA HIS A 391 22.60 3.12 9.21
C HIS A 391 23.36 3.08 7.87
N ASP A 392 23.95 4.20 7.48
CA ASP A 392 24.78 4.32 6.27
C ASP A 392 24.15 3.93 4.94
N ALA A 393 22.84 3.72 4.89
CA ALA A 393 22.12 3.31 3.69
C ALA A 393 22.16 4.35 2.54
N LYS A 394 22.65 5.56 2.83
CA LYS A 394 22.84 6.68 1.87
C LYS A 394 24.24 6.75 1.27
N TYR A 395 25.24 6.07 1.84
CA TYR A 395 26.62 6.11 1.35
C TYR A 395 26.84 5.04 0.28
N GLY A 396 27.18 5.46 -0.95
CA GLY A 396 27.47 4.56 -2.05
C GLY A 396 28.74 3.76 -1.79
N GLY A 397 28.63 2.44 -1.73
CA GLY A 397 29.74 1.50 -1.67
C GLY A 397 29.41 0.23 -2.45
N GLY A 398 30.24 -0.08 -3.44
CA GLY A 398 30.29 -1.41 -4.08
C GLY A 398 31.30 -2.30 -3.35
N ASP A 399 31.17 -3.61 -3.58
CA ASP A 399 31.99 -4.73 -3.10
C ASP A 399 32.88 -4.45 -1.87
N GLY A 400 32.32 -4.73 -0.69
CA GLY A 400 33.12 -5.16 0.46
C GLY A 400 34.03 -4.11 1.11
N ASP A 401 33.75 -2.82 1.00
CA ASP A 401 34.44 -1.82 1.84
C ASP A 401 34.03 -2.05 3.32
N PRO A 402 34.94 -2.55 4.19
CA PRO A 402 34.65 -2.83 5.60
C PRO A 402 34.36 -1.55 6.42
N LYS A 403 34.41 -0.37 5.78
CA LYS A 403 34.05 0.90 6.40
C LYS A 403 32.55 1.04 6.71
N TYR A 404 31.68 0.28 6.05
CA TYR A 404 30.23 0.47 6.16
C TYR A 404 29.52 -0.72 6.79
N ASP A 405 28.48 -0.41 7.57
CA ASP A 405 27.61 -1.40 8.19
C ASP A 405 26.67 -2.02 7.15
N ARG A 406 26.93 -3.27 6.75
CA ARG A 406 26.21 -3.96 5.65
C ARG A 406 25.47 -5.22 6.08
N CYS A 407 25.60 -5.67 7.32
CA CYS A 407 24.93 -6.85 7.83
C CYS A 407 23.94 -6.47 8.93
N ALA A 408 22.78 -7.14 8.97
CA ALA A 408 21.77 -6.87 9.98
C ALA A 408 22.01 -7.74 11.21
N VAL A 409 21.92 -7.11 12.39
CA VAL A 409 21.85 -7.80 13.67
C VAL A 409 20.57 -7.45 14.39
N MET A 410 19.98 -8.43 15.06
CA MET A 410 18.99 -8.20 16.11
C MET A 410 19.72 -7.76 17.37
N ASP A 411 19.42 -6.55 17.85
CA ASP A 411 19.97 -6.03 19.11
C ASP A 411 18.93 -6.21 20.23
N LEU A 412 19.31 -6.99 21.25
CA LEU A 412 18.40 -7.33 22.34
C LEU A 412 18.13 -6.15 23.27
N THR A 413 19.02 -5.14 23.29
CA THR A 413 18.85 -3.90 24.06
C THR A 413 17.85 -2.94 23.39
N LEU A 414 17.56 -3.16 22.11
CA LEU A 414 16.57 -2.43 21.33
C LEU A 414 15.28 -3.26 21.14
N ASN A 415 14.93 -4.08 22.13
CA ASN A 415 13.72 -4.91 22.13
C ASN A 415 13.64 -5.87 20.91
N GLY A 416 14.79 -6.34 20.42
CA GLY A 416 14.87 -7.24 19.26
C GLY A 416 14.72 -6.53 17.91
N ARG A 417 14.81 -5.19 17.89
CA ARG A 417 14.89 -4.41 16.64
C ARG A 417 16.24 -4.59 15.96
N TRP A 418 16.24 -4.42 14.65
CA TRP A 418 17.41 -4.61 13.83
C TRP A 418 18.21 -3.32 13.72
N ARG A 419 19.54 -3.46 13.67
CA ARG A 419 20.46 -2.40 13.29
C ARG A 419 21.51 -2.96 12.33
N SER A 420 22.07 -2.10 11.51
CA SER A 420 23.19 -2.49 10.65
C SER A 420 24.47 -2.57 11.49
N THR A 421 25.39 -3.45 11.10
CA THR A 421 26.73 -3.57 11.65
C THR A 421 27.72 -4.08 10.61
N ASN A 422 29.01 -4.05 10.93
CA ASN A 422 30.07 -4.56 10.09
C ASN A 422 29.99 -6.10 10.00
N CYS A 423 29.99 -6.61 8.77
CA CYS A 423 29.91 -8.05 8.49
C CYS A 423 31.13 -8.85 8.98
N THR A 424 32.24 -8.19 9.29
CA THR A 424 33.45 -8.82 9.86
C THR A 424 33.40 -8.97 11.38
N GLU A 425 32.37 -8.45 12.04
CA GLU A 425 32.15 -8.74 13.46
C GLU A 425 31.85 -10.23 13.67
N GLN A 426 32.22 -10.77 14.83
CA GLN A 426 31.87 -12.15 15.20
C GLN A 426 30.67 -12.14 16.14
N ARG A 427 29.57 -12.77 15.71
CA ARG A 427 28.35 -12.95 16.51
C ARG A 427 27.76 -14.32 16.25
N TYR A 428 26.87 -14.78 17.12
CA TYR A 428 26.02 -15.92 16.78
C TYR A 428 25.05 -15.56 15.65
N GLY A 429 24.70 -16.54 14.83
CA GLY A 429 23.68 -16.42 13.80
C GLY A 429 22.34 -16.99 14.25
N ALA A 430 21.24 -16.37 13.83
CA ALA A 430 19.90 -16.89 14.01
C ALA A 430 19.60 -18.00 12.99
N CYS A 431 19.35 -19.21 13.48
CA CYS A 431 19.06 -20.37 12.66
C CYS A 431 17.59 -20.78 12.84
N ARG A 432 16.84 -20.90 11.74
CA ARG A 432 15.46 -21.40 11.74
C ARG A 432 15.46 -22.92 11.72
N ILE A 433 14.65 -23.54 12.58
CA ILE A 433 14.54 -24.99 12.69
C ILE A 433 13.57 -25.52 11.64
N GLY A 434 14.10 -26.31 10.71
CA GLY A 434 13.36 -26.89 9.59
C GLY A 434 12.49 -25.86 8.87
N ASN A 435 11.24 -26.24 8.64
CA ASN A 435 10.23 -25.43 7.96
C ASN A 435 9.25 -24.76 8.95
N SER A 436 9.66 -24.52 10.20
CA SER A 436 8.81 -23.89 11.22
C SER A 436 9.12 -22.39 11.34
N PRO A 437 8.20 -21.48 10.95
CA PRO A 437 8.45 -20.04 10.97
C PRO A 437 8.83 -19.47 12.34
N PHE A 438 8.30 -20.05 13.41
CA PHE A 438 8.42 -19.54 14.78
C PHE A 438 9.42 -20.31 15.66
N SER A 439 10.16 -21.27 15.09
CA SER A 439 11.14 -22.08 15.81
C SER A 439 12.56 -21.69 15.44
N TRP A 440 13.32 -21.26 16.44
CA TRP A 440 14.65 -20.70 16.27
C TRP A 440 15.66 -21.38 17.19
N VAL A 441 16.93 -21.34 16.78
CA VAL A 441 18.11 -21.71 17.57
C VAL A 441 19.26 -20.80 17.15
N LEU A 442 20.29 -20.66 17.99
CA LEU A 442 21.53 -19.99 17.59
C LEU A 442 22.51 -20.96 16.92
N SER A 443 23.41 -20.42 16.11
CA SER A 443 24.58 -21.16 15.61
C SER A 443 25.38 -21.77 16.76
N ASP A 444 26.12 -22.83 16.47
CA ASP A 444 26.96 -23.52 17.46
C ASP A 444 28.10 -22.62 17.97
N THR A 445 28.63 -21.77 17.08
CA THR A 445 29.72 -20.84 17.36
C THR A 445 29.38 -19.44 16.85
N ALA A 446 30.00 -18.43 17.49
CA ALA A 446 30.01 -17.06 16.98
C ALA A 446 31.06 -16.94 15.86
N GLU A 447 30.68 -16.36 14.73
CA GLU A 447 31.49 -16.31 13.51
C GLU A 447 31.21 -15.03 12.72
N HIS A 448 32.04 -14.79 11.70
CA HIS A 448 31.79 -13.74 10.72
C HIS A 448 30.55 -14.08 9.87
N PHE A 449 29.86 -13.04 9.37
CA PHE A 449 28.65 -13.23 8.57
C PHE A 449 28.83 -14.18 7.38
N SER A 450 30.02 -14.19 6.76
CA SER A 450 30.37 -15.06 5.63
C SER A 450 30.30 -16.55 5.93
N ASN A 451 30.47 -16.94 7.21
CA ASN A 451 30.63 -18.33 7.62
C ASN A 451 29.40 -18.90 8.33
N LEU A 452 28.46 -18.04 8.76
CA LEU A 452 27.31 -18.45 9.59
C LEU A 452 26.39 -19.48 8.95
N SER A 453 26.28 -19.48 7.62
CA SER A 453 25.47 -20.48 6.91
C SER A 453 25.95 -21.92 7.17
N ASN A 454 27.19 -22.13 7.60
CA ASN A 454 27.78 -23.44 7.87
C ASN A 454 27.84 -23.81 9.36
N THR A 455 27.41 -22.93 10.27
CA THR A 455 27.51 -23.13 11.73
C THR A 455 26.17 -23.37 12.42
N CYS A 456 25.08 -23.46 11.65
CA CYS A 456 23.78 -23.80 12.19
C CYS A 456 23.70 -25.29 12.59
N PRO A 457 23.08 -25.62 13.73
CA PRO A 457 22.87 -27.00 14.15
C PRO A 457 22.14 -27.86 13.09
N PRO A 458 22.33 -29.19 13.08
CA PRO A 458 21.62 -30.08 12.17
C PRO A 458 20.09 -29.91 12.23
N GLY A 459 19.45 -29.85 11.06
CA GLY A 459 18.01 -29.60 10.97
C GLY A 459 17.62 -28.12 11.10
N SER A 460 18.59 -27.20 11.13
CA SER A 460 18.35 -25.76 11.08
C SER A 460 19.19 -25.08 10.00
N SER A 461 18.82 -23.85 9.61
CA SER A 461 19.52 -23.07 8.59
C SER A 461 19.57 -21.60 8.94
N PHE A 462 20.64 -20.90 8.56
CA PHE A 462 20.79 -19.47 8.82
C PHE A 462 19.68 -18.70 8.12
N ALA A 463 18.93 -17.91 8.86
CA ALA A 463 17.68 -17.34 8.39
C ALA A 463 17.39 -15.96 9.01
N VAL A 464 16.37 -15.31 8.47
CA VAL A 464 15.87 -14.00 8.90
C VAL A 464 14.38 -14.11 9.25
N PRO A 465 13.90 -13.48 10.33
CA PRO A 465 12.46 -13.34 10.57
C PRO A 465 11.80 -12.60 9.40
N ARG A 466 10.62 -13.05 8.97
CA ARG A 466 9.92 -12.47 7.81
C ARG A 466 8.68 -11.66 8.19
N THR A 467 8.30 -11.69 9.46
CA THR A 467 7.17 -10.96 10.04
C THR A 467 7.53 -10.44 11.43
N GLY A 468 6.79 -9.45 11.93
CA GLY A 468 6.94 -8.97 13.31
C GLY A 468 6.75 -10.06 14.35
N LEU A 469 5.83 -11.00 14.11
CA LEU A 469 5.60 -12.14 15.00
C LEU A 469 6.79 -13.11 15.04
N GLU A 470 7.37 -13.45 13.89
CA GLU A 470 8.61 -14.25 13.84
C GLU A 470 9.76 -13.55 14.55
N ASN A 471 9.87 -12.22 14.39
CA ASN A 471 10.91 -11.43 15.05
C ASN A 471 10.76 -11.51 16.57
N THR A 472 9.53 -11.42 17.08
CA THR A 472 9.22 -11.59 18.49
C THR A 472 9.56 -13.00 18.98
N HIS A 473 9.23 -14.06 18.23
CA HIS A 473 9.60 -15.43 18.60
C HIS A 473 11.11 -15.61 18.70
N LEU A 474 11.88 -15.09 17.73
CA LEU A 474 13.33 -15.11 17.78
C LEU A 474 13.87 -14.33 18.99
N TYR A 475 13.42 -13.09 19.18
CA TYR A 475 13.83 -12.24 20.31
C TYR A 475 13.60 -12.92 21.66
N ARG A 476 12.39 -13.46 21.87
CA ARG A 476 12.02 -14.13 23.12
C ARG A 476 12.75 -15.45 23.33
N HIS A 477 13.03 -16.19 22.26
CA HIS A 477 13.86 -17.38 22.33
C HIS A 477 15.27 -17.02 22.79
N ILE A 478 15.90 -16.00 22.19
CA ILE A 478 17.27 -15.59 22.55
C ILE A 478 17.33 -15.14 24.02
N LEU A 479 16.32 -14.39 24.50
CA LEU A 479 16.22 -14.00 25.91
C LEU A 479 16.07 -15.18 26.89
N SER A 480 15.61 -16.34 26.41
CA SER A 480 15.48 -17.54 27.26
C SER A 480 16.77 -18.34 27.37
N LEU A 481 17.81 -17.97 26.61
CA LEU A 481 19.12 -18.64 26.64
C LEU A 481 19.91 -18.25 27.89
N PRO A 482 20.83 -19.11 28.35
CA PRO A 482 21.66 -18.83 29.51
C PRO A 482 22.59 -17.63 29.29
N GLU A 483 22.91 -16.92 30.38
CA GLU A 483 23.79 -15.74 30.40
C GLU A 483 25.19 -15.99 29.79
N THR A 484 25.63 -17.26 29.79
CA THR A 484 26.88 -17.67 29.16
C THR A 484 26.90 -17.52 27.64
N LYS A 485 25.72 -17.49 26.99
CA LYS A 485 25.58 -17.20 25.56
C LYS A 485 25.13 -15.76 25.32
N ILE A 486 24.20 -15.27 26.14
CA ILE A 486 23.56 -13.97 25.96
C ILE A 486 23.46 -13.23 27.29
N ASP A 487 24.14 -12.10 27.41
CA ASP A 487 24.13 -11.25 28.59
C ASP A 487 23.73 -9.82 28.21
N LEU A 488 22.51 -9.42 28.59
CA LEU A 488 21.97 -8.08 28.36
C LEU A 488 22.71 -6.99 29.13
N SER A 489 23.37 -7.35 30.24
CA SER A 489 24.13 -6.41 31.08
C SER A 489 25.56 -6.21 30.58
N SER A 490 26.02 -7.07 29.67
CA SER A 490 27.35 -6.99 29.09
C SER A 490 27.49 -5.78 28.17
N THR A 491 28.65 -5.14 28.23
CA THR A 491 29.04 -4.10 27.28
C THR A 491 29.52 -4.69 25.95
N ASP A 492 29.84 -5.99 25.90
CA ASP A 492 30.26 -6.68 24.69
C ASP A 492 29.05 -6.89 23.76
N PRO A 493 29.02 -6.26 22.58
CA PRO A 493 27.98 -6.47 21.59
C PRO A 493 27.78 -7.95 21.22
N ALA A 494 28.84 -8.79 21.29
CA ALA A 494 28.75 -10.21 20.97
C ALA A 494 27.86 -11.04 21.90
N LEU A 495 27.60 -10.53 23.11
CA LEU A 495 26.73 -11.17 24.09
C LEU A 495 25.30 -10.61 24.06
N ARG A 496 25.00 -9.61 23.24
CA ARG A 496 23.66 -8.98 23.17
C ARG A 496 23.13 -8.79 21.76
N GLU A 497 23.87 -9.21 20.74
CA GLU A 497 23.53 -9.09 19.33
C GLU A 497 23.67 -10.42 18.60
N VAL A 498 22.72 -10.67 17.71
CA VAL A 498 22.67 -11.88 16.89
C VAL A 498 22.50 -11.51 15.44
N PHE A 499 23.34 -12.06 14.56
CA PHE A 499 23.17 -11.89 13.12
C PHE A 499 21.87 -12.54 12.65
N VAL A 500 21.15 -11.84 11.79
CA VAL A 500 20.04 -12.41 11.01
C VAL A 500 20.45 -12.47 9.55
N ASP A 501 19.94 -13.42 8.77
CA ASP A 501 20.31 -13.59 7.36
C ASP A 501 19.79 -12.47 6.45
N PHE A 502 20.37 -11.27 6.60
CA PHE A 502 19.98 -10.09 5.86
C PHE A 502 21.14 -9.11 5.74
N ASN A 503 21.49 -8.76 4.50
CA ASN A 503 22.64 -7.92 4.22
C ASN A 503 22.47 -7.07 2.95
N SER A 504 23.30 -6.04 2.81
CA SER A 504 23.40 -5.17 1.63
C SER A 504 24.81 -5.18 1.03
N ILE A 505 25.50 -6.32 1.09
CA ILE A 505 26.89 -6.48 0.63
C ILE A 505 27.02 -6.25 -0.88
N ASP A 506 26.11 -6.84 -1.67
CA ASP A 506 26.14 -6.78 -3.14
C ASP A 506 25.84 -5.36 -3.67
N VAL A 507 24.76 -4.75 -3.17
CA VAL A 507 24.36 -3.38 -3.51
C VAL A 507 23.92 -2.65 -2.25
N THR A 508 24.56 -1.51 -1.96
CA THR A 508 24.35 -0.62 -0.79
C THR A 508 22.88 -0.44 -0.36
N SER A 509 21.98 -0.23 -1.33
CA SER A 509 20.58 0.10 -1.08
C SER A 509 19.65 -1.11 -1.15
N CYS A 510 20.19 -2.32 -1.36
CA CYS A 510 19.45 -3.53 -1.62
C CYS A 510 19.73 -4.56 -0.53
N TRP A 511 18.84 -4.60 0.46
CA TRP A 511 18.92 -5.59 1.52
C TRP A 511 18.27 -6.89 1.08
N VAL A 512 19.03 -7.99 1.16
CA VAL A 512 18.63 -9.31 0.68
C VAL A 512 19.01 -10.40 1.69
N SER A 513 18.23 -11.49 1.67
CA SER A 513 18.52 -12.74 2.37
C SER A 513 19.12 -13.77 1.41
N GLY A 514 19.71 -14.85 1.95
CA GLY A 514 20.39 -15.89 1.16
C GLY A 514 21.89 -16.00 1.44
N GLY A 515 22.34 -15.55 2.61
CA GLY A 515 23.72 -15.57 3.05
C GLY A 515 24.60 -14.53 2.37
N TYR A 516 25.92 -14.67 2.56
CA TYR A 516 26.90 -13.68 2.12
C TYR A 516 27.02 -13.54 0.59
N LYS A 517 26.65 -14.59 -0.16
CA LYS A 517 26.69 -14.61 -1.63
C LYS A 517 25.38 -14.13 -2.26
N ALA A 518 24.41 -13.71 -1.45
CA ALA A 518 23.14 -13.22 -1.96
C ALA A 518 23.38 -12.04 -2.92
N ARG A 519 22.68 -12.05 -4.05
CA ARG A 519 22.75 -11.00 -5.06
C ARG A 519 21.47 -10.20 -5.04
N CYS A 520 21.59 -8.89 -5.23
CA CYS A 520 20.46 -8.01 -5.36
C CYS A 520 19.68 -8.34 -6.64
N PRO A 521 18.40 -8.74 -6.54
CA PRO A 521 17.60 -9.11 -7.72
C PRO A 521 17.30 -7.92 -8.63
N TYR A 522 17.54 -6.70 -8.13
CA TYR A 522 17.27 -5.45 -8.81
C TYR A 522 18.53 -4.69 -9.21
N ALA A 523 19.72 -5.26 -8.98
CA ALA A 523 20.95 -4.71 -9.51
C ALA A 523 20.81 -4.68 -11.03
N SER A 524 20.54 -3.50 -11.57
CA SER A 524 20.64 -3.31 -13.00
C SER A 524 22.10 -3.55 -13.31
N ASP A 525 22.38 -4.55 -14.15
CA ASP A 525 23.66 -4.61 -14.85
C ASP A 525 23.95 -3.18 -15.35
N PRO A 526 25.09 -2.56 -14.98
CA PRO A 526 25.43 -1.21 -15.42
C PRO A 526 25.21 -1.04 -16.93
N GLN A 527 25.40 -2.11 -17.71
CA GLN A 527 25.15 -2.14 -19.15
C GLN A 527 23.66 -1.96 -19.53
N GLN A 528 22.71 -2.44 -18.74
CA GLN A 528 21.28 -2.24 -19.01
C GLN A 528 20.82 -0.80 -18.76
N LEU A 529 21.40 -0.12 -17.76
CA LEU A 529 21.10 1.28 -17.47
C LEU A 529 21.63 2.20 -18.58
N GLU A 530 22.85 1.93 -19.06
CA GLU A 530 23.39 2.59 -20.26
C GLU A 530 22.56 2.29 -21.50
N ARG A 531 22.16 1.02 -21.72
CA ARG A 531 21.38 0.62 -22.90
C ARG A 531 20.00 1.28 -22.94
N LYS A 532 19.32 1.44 -21.80
CA LYS A 532 18.04 2.19 -21.73
C LYS A 532 18.23 3.67 -22.03
N THR A 533 19.27 4.29 -21.48
CA THR A 533 19.58 5.70 -21.70
C THR A 533 19.91 5.96 -23.18
N VAL A 534 20.70 5.06 -23.80
CA VAL A 534 21.03 5.09 -25.23
C VAL A 534 19.79 4.85 -26.09
N LEU A 535 18.92 3.91 -25.72
CA LEU A 535 17.70 3.60 -26.48
C LEU A 535 16.71 4.79 -26.49
N VAL A 536 16.49 5.42 -25.33
CA VAL A 536 15.60 6.59 -25.21
C VAL A 536 16.15 7.78 -26.01
N ALA A 537 17.46 8.05 -25.91
CA ALA A 537 18.10 9.09 -26.69
C ALA A 537 18.04 8.81 -28.20
N ALA A 538 18.22 7.56 -28.63
CA ALA A 538 18.13 7.16 -30.03
C ALA A 538 16.71 7.31 -30.58
N ILE A 539 15.68 6.87 -29.84
CA ILE A 539 14.28 7.00 -30.26
C ILE A 539 13.89 8.47 -30.36
N ALA A 540 14.26 9.30 -29.38
CA ALA A 540 14.02 10.74 -29.43
C ALA A 540 14.70 11.38 -30.65
N GLY A 541 15.95 11.00 -30.94
CA GLY A 541 16.68 11.45 -32.13
C GLY A 541 16.01 11.06 -33.45
N ILE A 542 15.51 9.83 -33.56
CA ILE A 542 14.76 9.35 -34.74
C ILE A 542 13.47 10.15 -34.94
N ILE A 543 12.71 10.39 -33.87
CA ILE A 543 11.47 11.17 -33.93
C ILE A 543 11.75 12.60 -34.41
N VAL A 544 12.77 13.26 -33.86
CA VAL A 544 13.16 14.61 -34.29
C VAL A 544 13.61 14.62 -35.75
N LEU A 545 14.36 13.60 -36.21
CA LEU A 545 14.75 13.45 -37.62
C LEU A 545 13.56 13.28 -38.54
N LEU A 546 12.59 12.43 -38.18
CA LEU A 546 11.36 12.20 -38.95
C LEU A 546 10.53 13.49 -39.05
N ILE A 547 10.34 14.19 -37.94
CA ILE A 547 9.64 15.49 -37.91
C ILE A 547 10.38 16.50 -38.79
N THR A 548 11.71 16.59 -38.69
CA THR A 548 12.50 17.52 -39.50
C THR A 548 12.39 17.20 -40.99
N ALA A 549 12.49 15.92 -41.37
CA ALA A 549 12.34 15.47 -42.74
C ALA A 549 10.94 15.78 -43.28
N LEU A 550 9.88 15.48 -42.52
CA LEU A 550 8.50 15.82 -42.88
C LEU A 550 8.33 17.34 -43.08
N THR A 551 8.86 18.16 -42.18
CA THR A 551 8.83 19.62 -42.31
C THR A 551 9.55 20.09 -43.57
N PHE A 552 10.68 19.46 -43.93
CA PHE A 552 11.43 19.75 -45.15
C PHE A 552 10.66 19.34 -46.41
N PHE A 553 10.05 18.14 -46.43
CA PHE A 553 9.20 17.69 -47.53
C PHE A 553 7.98 18.58 -47.74
N VAL A 554 7.34 19.05 -46.65
CA VAL A 554 6.23 20.01 -46.73
C VAL A 554 6.69 21.33 -47.33
N LYS A 555 7.83 21.89 -46.88
CA LYS A 555 8.39 23.12 -47.45
C LYS A 555 8.81 22.96 -48.91
N CYS A 556 9.46 21.84 -49.28
CA CYS A 556 9.83 21.54 -50.65
C CYS A 556 8.60 21.37 -51.55
N ASN A 557 7.54 20.72 -51.06
CA ASN A 557 6.29 20.56 -51.80
C ASN A 557 5.55 21.89 -51.96
N ALA A 558 5.47 22.71 -50.90
CA ALA A 558 4.92 24.05 -50.96
C ALA A 558 5.69 24.96 -51.94
N ASN A 559 7.02 24.93 -51.90
CA ASN A 559 7.86 25.69 -52.82
C ASN A 559 7.72 25.18 -54.27
N ARG A 560 7.64 23.87 -54.50
CA ARG A 560 7.37 23.28 -55.82
C ARG A 560 6.00 23.69 -56.36
N ARG A 561 4.96 23.74 -55.50
CA ARG A 561 3.62 24.23 -55.87
C ARG A 561 3.64 25.72 -56.23
N ASN A 562 4.34 26.54 -55.45
CA ASN A 562 4.46 27.99 -55.69
C ASN A 562 5.32 28.31 -56.94
N SER A 563 6.38 27.54 -57.18
CA SER A 563 7.20 27.61 -58.40
C SER A 563 6.38 27.27 -59.66
N ARG A 564 5.56 26.21 -59.61
CA ARG A 564 4.64 25.87 -60.71
C ARG A 564 3.55 26.94 -60.92
N ARG A 565 3.07 27.59 -59.86
CA ARG A 565 2.14 28.73 -59.95
C ARG A 565 2.79 29.97 -60.58
N ARG A 566 4.04 30.31 -60.22
CA ARG A 566 4.77 31.43 -60.84
C ARG A 566 5.12 31.19 -62.30
N ARG A 567 5.46 29.96 -62.71
CA ARG A 567 5.70 29.65 -64.14
C ARG A 567 4.45 29.84 -65.01
N ARG A 568 3.24 29.60 -64.50
CA ARG A 568 1.99 29.88 -65.22
C ARG A 568 1.63 31.38 -65.31
N VAL A 569 2.25 32.24 -64.51
CA VAL A 569 1.99 33.69 -64.50
C VAL A 569 2.96 34.46 -65.42
N ILE A 570 4.05 33.83 -65.87
CA ILE A 570 5.06 34.46 -66.73
C ILE A 570 4.80 34.23 -68.24
N GLU A 571 3.86 33.34 -68.62
CA GLU A 571 3.43 33.12 -70.02
C GLU A 571 2.24 34.01 -70.46
N GLY A 572 2.02 35.15 -69.80
CA GLY A 572 0.86 36.02 -70.05
C GLY A 572 1.23 37.49 -70.18
N TRP A 573 2.20 37.83 -71.04
CA TRP A 573 2.40 39.19 -71.55
C TRP A 573 2.68 39.09 -73.05
N GLU A 574 1.62 38.96 -73.84
CA GLU A 574 1.65 39.24 -75.27
C GLU A 574 1.06 40.63 -75.51
N TYR A 575 1.85 41.43 -76.22
CA TYR A 575 1.68 42.83 -76.54
C TYR A 575 0.73 42.93 -77.74
N GLU A 576 -0.44 43.54 -77.57
CA GLU A 576 -1.35 43.78 -78.71
C GLU A 576 -1.42 45.29 -78.99
N GLY A 577 -0.75 45.64 -80.10
CA GLY A 577 -0.66 46.99 -80.63
C GLY A 577 -1.95 47.46 -81.28
N ILE A 578 -2.02 48.79 -81.38
CA ILE A 578 -3.01 49.60 -82.07
C ILE A 578 -3.07 49.21 -83.57
N PRO A 579 -4.25 49.16 -84.20
CA PRO A 579 -4.36 49.40 -85.64
C PRO A 579 -5.22 50.63 -85.97
N SER A 580 -4.66 51.43 -86.89
CA SER A 580 -5.26 52.44 -87.79
C SER A 580 -6.08 53.59 -87.21
#